data_AF-A0A2V8J7I7-F1
#
_entry.id   AF-A0A2V8J7I7-F1
#
_cell.length_a   1.000
_cell.length_b   1.000
_cell.length_c   1.000
_cell.angle_alpha   90.00
_cell.angle_beta   90.00
_cell.angle_gamma   90.00
#
_symmetry.space_group_name_H-M   'P 1'
#
loop_
_entity.id
_entity.type
_entity.pdbx_description
1 polymer ?
#
loop_
_entity_poly.entity_id
_entity_poly.type
_entity_poly.pdbx_seq_one_letter_code
_entity_poly.pdbx_strand_id
1 'polypeptide(L)'
;MRYFRELLLSAALLCAVSARGDAQAPTPEAPAAPQKTVPNFVPVTDAMLRAPKPEDWLLYRGNYQGWGYSSLEQINKSNVKSLQLVWSRMMAPGLNEITPIVHDGVMYLGNPGDVIQAIDAGTGDLFWEYRHPLPPREQFPATHGQRKRSI
;
A
#
# COMPACT_ATOMS: atom_id res chain seq x y z
N MET A 1 -63.17 -44.76 34.59
CA MET A 1 -64.29 -44.03 33.96
C MET A 1 -63.71 -42.73 33.42
N ARG A 2 -63.40 -42.67 32.11
CA ARG A 2 -64.09 -41.85 31.08
C ARG A 2 -64.21 -40.38 31.55
N TYR A 3 -63.57 -39.38 30.94
CA TYR A 3 -63.71 -38.97 29.54
C TYR A 3 -62.43 -38.35 28.93
N PHE A 4 -62.36 -38.45 27.61
CA PHE A 4 -61.27 -38.17 26.66
C PHE A 4 -61.76 -37.07 25.68
N ARG A 5 -60.81 -36.32 25.08
CA ARG A 5 -60.89 -35.43 23.89
C ARG A 5 -61.37 -33.99 24.07
N GLU A 6 -60.93 -32.97 23.33
CA GLU A 6 -59.83 -32.64 22.40
C GLU A 6 -60.06 -31.15 22.05
N LEU A 7 -59.02 -30.32 21.83
CA LEU A 7 -58.85 -29.50 20.61
C LEU A 7 -57.64 -28.55 20.75
N LEU A 8 -56.72 -28.69 19.80
CA LEU A 8 -55.70 -27.72 19.42
C LEU A 8 -56.35 -26.49 18.77
N LEU A 9 -55.79 -25.28 18.96
CA LEU A 9 -55.59 -24.36 17.84
C LEU A 9 -54.58 -23.24 18.20
N SER A 10 -53.59 -23.11 17.33
CA SER A 10 -52.51 -22.14 17.32
C SER A 10 -52.97 -20.73 16.97
N ALA A 11 -52.31 -19.71 17.53
CA ALA A 11 -52.01 -18.44 16.84
C ALA A 11 -51.00 -17.62 17.67
N ALA A 12 -49.71 -17.79 17.39
CA ALA A 12 -48.68 -16.84 17.81
C ALA A 12 -48.46 -15.86 16.64
N LEU A 13 -48.82 -14.60 16.84
CA LEU A 13 -48.43 -13.50 15.95
C LEU A 13 -48.06 -12.30 16.80
N LEU A 14 -46.79 -12.18 17.18
CA LEU A 14 -46.22 -10.91 17.63
C LEU A 14 -45.19 -10.49 16.58
N CYS A 15 -45.56 -9.53 15.75
CA CYS A 15 -44.63 -8.80 14.88
C CYS A 15 -43.79 -7.87 15.76
N ALA A 16 -42.56 -8.26 16.07
CA ALA A 16 -41.54 -7.34 16.57
C ALA A 16 -40.62 -6.96 15.40
N VAL A 17 -40.93 -5.87 14.70
CA VAL A 17 -39.99 -5.24 13.76
C VAL A 17 -38.94 -4.51 14.60
N SER A 18 -37.85 -5.20 14.92
CA SER A 18 -36.67 -4.55 15.49
C SER A 18 -35.85 -3.95 14.34
N ALA A 19 -35.84 -2.62 14.24
CA ALA A 19 -34.86 -1.91 13.44
C ALA A 19 -33.47 -2.09 14.07
N ARG A 20 -32.79 -3.18 13.70
CA ARG A 20 -31.34 -3.27 13.92
C ARG A 20 -30.69 -2.47 12.82
N GLY A 21 -30.11 -1.33 13.18
CA GLY A 21 -29.05 -0.75 12.37
C GLY A 21 -27.92 -1.77 12.31
N ASP A 22 -27.64 -2.29 11.12
CA ASP A 22 -26.45 -3.10 10.89
C ASP A 22 -25.23 -2.18 11.02
N ALA A 23 -24.80 -1.96 12.26
CA ALA A 23 -23.44 -1.57 12.53
C ALA A 23 -22.58 -2.76 12.09
N GLN A 24 -22.08 -2.71 10.84
CA GLN A 24 -21.07 -3.63 10.35
C GLN A 24 -19.92 -3.61 11.37
N ALA A 25 -19.78 -4.71 12.12
CA ALA A 25 -18.62 -4.88 12.99
C ALA A 25 -17.35 -4.71 12.14
N PRO A 26 -16.30 -4.04 12.64
CA PRO A 26 -15.04 -3.98 11.91
C PRO A 26 -14.61 -5.42 11.62
N THR A 27 -14.50 -5.76 10.34
CA THR A 27 -13.94 -7.04 9.90
C THR A 27 -12.60 -7.19 10.62
N PRO A 28 -12.29 -8.35 11.25
CA PRO A 28 -11.00 -8.54 11.89
C PRO A 28 -9.92 -8.30 10.83
N GLU A 29 -9.15 -7.23 11.03
CA GLU A 29 -7.95 -6.97 10.24
C GLU A 29 -7.05 -8.19 10.45
N ALA A 30 -6.77 -8.92 9.37
CA ALA A 30 -5.85 -10.05 9.44
C ALA A 30 -4.55 -9.55 10.10
N PRO A 31 -3.99 -10.26 11.08
CA PRO A 31 -2.84 -9.77 11.82
C PRO A 31 -1.73 -9.42 10.82
N ALA A 32 -1.31 -8.16 10.82
CA ALA A 32 -0.21 -7.70 9.98
C ALA A 32 0.99 -8.63 10.22
N ALA A 33 1.53 -9.21 9.15
CA ALA A 33 2.77 -9.98 9.23
C ALA A 33 3.84 -9.11 9.93
N PRO A 34 4.73 -9.70 10.74
CA PRO A 34 5.74 -8.94 11.47
C PRO A 34 6.56 -8.10 10.49
N GLN A 35 6.38 -6.79 10.56
CA GLN A 35 7.10 -5.82 9.75
C GLN A 35 8.49 -5.62 10.36
N LYS A 36 9.55 -5.75 9.56
CA LYS A 36 10.90 -5.35 10.01
C LYS A 36 10.93 -3.82 10.06
N THR A 37 11.46 -3.29 11.14
CA THR A 37 11.70 -1.86 11.26
C THR A 37 12.88 -1.46 10.39
N VAL A 38 12.80 -0.28 9.76
CA VAL A 38 13.96 0.35 9.13
C VAL A 38 14.98 0.67 10.22
N PRO A 39 16.22 0.17 10.15
CA PRO A 39 17.24 0.46 11.15
C PRO A 39 17.63 1.95 11.08
N ASN A 40 17.82 2.58 12.24
CA ASN A 40 18.32 3.96 12.36
C ASN A 40 17.53 5.00 11.54
N PHE A 41 16.20 4.87 11.46
CA PHE A 41 15.36 5.81 10.72
C PHE A 41 15.56 7.27 11.19
N VAL A 42 15.93 8.14 10.26
CA VAL A 42 16.04 9.59 10.46
C VAL A 42 14.87 10.28 9.73
N PRO A 43 14.04 11.08 10.44
CA PRO A 43 13.01 11.87 9.78
C PRO A 43 13.59 12.91 8.83
N VAL A 44 13.05 12.98 7.62
CA VAL A 44 13.46 13.98 6.62
C VAL A 44 13.04 15.38 7.09
N THR A 45 14.00 16.29 7.09
CA THR A 45 13.76 17.70 7.45
C THR A 45 13.56 18.58 6.21
N ASP A 46 12.93 19.73 6.41
CA ASP A 46 12.76 20.75 5.38
C ASP A 46 14.11 21.28 4.83
N ALA A 47 15.15 21.32 5.66
CA ALA A 47 16.50 21.64 5.22
C ALA A 47 17.07 20.57 4.27
N MET A 48 16.85 19.28 4.56
CA MET A 48 17.25 18.18 3.68
C MET A 48 16.52 18.22 2.33
N LEU A 49 15.25 18.61 2.30
CA LEU A 49 14.51 18.75 1.04
C LEU A 49 15.04 19.90 0.15
N ARG A 50 15.49 20.99 0.77
CA ARG A 50 16.08 22.13 0.04
C ARG A 50 17.48 21.83 -0.49
N ALA A 51 18.24 21.01 0.21
CA ALA A 51 19.61 20.64 -0.14
C ALA A 51 19.83 19.13 0.14
N PRO A 52 19.24 18.24 -0.68
CA PRO A 52 19.39 16.81 -0.49
C PRO A 52 20.84 16.40 -0.71
N LYS A 53 21.29 15.39 0.04
CA LYS A 53 22.60 14.76 -0.23
C LYS A 53 22.58 14.16 -1.65
N PRO A 54 23.70 14.15 -2.39
CA PRO A 54 23.75 13.58 -3.74
C PRO A 54 23.33 12.10 -3.83
N GLU A 55 23.52 11.33 -2.75
CA GLU A 55 23.11 9.93 -2.62
C GLU A 55 21.62 9.72 -2.35
N ASP A 56 20.90 10.76 -1.95
CA ASP A 56 19.46 10.71 -1.64
C ASP A 56 18.61 11.20 -2.83
N TRP A 57 17.41 10.66 -2.95
CA TRP A 57 16.40 11.08 -3.91
C TRP A 57 15.07 11.33 -3.20
N LEU A 58 14.96 12.51 -2.56
CA LEU A 58 13.88 12.81 -1.61
C LEU A 58 12.59 13.35 -2.25
N LEU A 59 12.64 13.75 -3.53
CA LEU A 59 11.51 14.35 -4.25
C LEU A 59 11.27 13.65 -5.58
N TYR A 60 10.07 13.79 -6.15
CA TYR A 60 9.67 13.17 -7.42
C TYR A 60 10.69 13.37 -8.55
N ARG A 61 11.34 14.54 -8.63
CA ARG A 61 12.41 14.83 -9.61
C ARG A 61 13.77 15.17 -8.96
N GLY A 62 14.01 14.66 -7.76
CA GLY A 62 15.25 14.82 -7.01
C GLY A 62 15.41 16.16 -6.28
N ASN A 63 14.93 17.26 -6.86
CA ASN A 63 15.00 18.61 -6.27
C ASN A 63 13.73 19.44 -6.51
N TYR A 64 13.58 20.56 -5.81
CA TYR A 64 12.45 21.48 -5.97
C TYR A 64 12.38 22.13 -7.35
N GLN A 65 13.51 22.29 -8.01
CA GLN A 65 13.59 22.85 -9.36
C GLN A 65 13.08 21.86 -10.42
N GLY A 66 12.82 20.60 -10.05
CA GLY A 66 12.22 19.62 -10.92
C GLY A 66 13.17 19.12 -12.01
N TRP A 67 14.48 19.03 -11.76
CA TRP A 67 15.42 18.70 -12.83
C TRP A 67 15.37 17.24 -13.25
N GLY A 68 15.26 16.31 -12.30
CA GLY A 68 15.42 14.88 -12.58
C GLY A 68 16.87 14.56 -12.94
N TYR A 69 17.83 15.13 -12.19
CA TYR A 69 19.26 15.04 -12.43
C TYR A 69 19.98 14.53 -11.18
N SER A 70 20.95 13.62 -11.36
CA SER A 70 21.88 13.19 -10.32
C SER A 70 23.28 13.69 -10.65
N SER A 71 23.99 14.23 -9.66
CA SER A 71 25.37 14.67 -9.77
C SER A 71 26.40 13.56 -9.54
N LEU A 72 25.97 12.31 -9.36
CA LEU A 72 26.87 11.17 -9.15
C LEU A 72 27.57 10.79 -10.46
N GLU A 73 28.89 10.61 -10.41
CA GLU A 73 29.72 10.37 -11.60
C GLU A 73 30.32 8.96 -11.67
N GLN A 74 30.01 8.11 -10.68
CA GLN A 74 30.53 6.74 -10.60
C GLN A 74 30.23 5.94 -11.88
N ILE A 75 29.04 6.10 -12.44
CA ILE A 75 28.64 5.52 -13.72
C ILE A 75 28.81 6.59 -14.80
N ASN A 76 29.56 6.25 -15.85
CA ASN A 76 29.86 7.16 -16.94
C ASN A 76 30.02 6.41 -18.28
N LYS A 77 30.27 7.16 -19.36
CA LYS A 77 30.34 6.62 -20.73
C LYS A 77 31.37 5.50 -20.92
N SER A 78 32.42 5.45 -20.09
CA SER A 78 33.46 4.43 -20.20
C SER A 78 33.09 3.09 -19.55
N ASN A 79 32.25 3.10 -18.51
CA ASN A 79 31.94 1.92 -17.70
C ASN A 79 30.46 1.47 -17.74
N VAL A 80 29.55 2.26 -18.34
CA VAL A 80 28.11 1.93 -18.43
C VAL A 80 27.83 0.55 -19.06
N LYS A 81 28.70 0.09 -19.97
CA LYS A 81 28.61 -1.24 -20.59
C LYS A 81 28.83 -2.41 -19.64
N SER A 82 29.34 -2.15 -18.43
CA SER A 82 29.65 -3.15 -17.42
C SER A 82 28.59 -3.24 -16.32
N LEU A 83 27.46 -2.54 -16.45
CA LEU A 83 26.36 -2.62 -15.51
C LEU A 83 25.77 -4.05 -15.47
N GLN A 84 25.42 -4.48 -14.27
CA GLN A 84 24.81 -5.78 -14.01
C GLN A 84 23.59 -5.56 -13.11
N LEU A 85 22.61 -6.45 -13.23
CA LEU A 85 21.47 -6.50 -12.31
C LEU A 85 21.97 -6.85 -10.91
N VAL A 86 21.74 -5.99 -9.93
CA VAL A 86 22.08 -6.26 -8.52
C VAL A 86 20.97 -7.05 -7.85
N TRP A 87 19.71 -6.61 -8.00
CA TRP A 87 18.53 -7.29 -7.49
C TRP A 87 17.27 -6.91 -8.29
N SER A 88 16.21 -7.71 -8.16
CA SER A 88 14.88 -7.41 -8.68
C SER A 88 13.80 -7.83 -7.67
N ARG A 89 12.64 -7.15 -7.71
CA ARG A 89 11.49 -7.43 -6.84
C ARG A 89 10.20 -7.33 -7.62
N MET A 90 9.26 -8.23 -7.32
CA MET A 90 7.93 -8.21 -7.92
C MET A 90 7.07 -7.11 -7.29
N MET A 91 6.41 -6.34 -8.14
CA MET A 91 5.48 -5.27 -7.76
C MET A 91 4.03 -5.76 -7.79
N ALA A 92 3.13 -5.04 -7.13
CA ALA A 92 1.70 -5.31 -7.22
C ALA A 92 1.20 -5.14 -8.67
N PRO A 93 0.23 -5.96 -9.13
CA PRO A 93 -0.26 -5.89 -10.49
C PRO A 93 -1.01 -4.58 -10.76
N GLY A 94 -0.69 -3.92 -11.86
CA GLY A 94 -1.33 -2.67 -12.25
C GLY A 94 -0.50 -1.88 -13.25
N LEU A 95 -0.97 -0.68 -13.58
CA LEU A 95 -0.17 0.30 -14.33
C LEU A 95 0.90 0.86 -13.40
N ASN A 96 2.14 0.95 -13.87
CA ASN A 96 3.26 1.40 -13.06
C ASN A 96 3.86 2.68 -13.63
N GLU A 97 3.74 3.76 -12.86
CA GLU A 97 4.23 5.11 -13.20
C GLU A 97 5.03 5.72 -12.03
N ILE A 98 5.42 4.89 -11.05
CA ILE A 98 6.02 5.38 -9.81
C ILE A 98 7.47 5.82 -10.03
N THR A 99 7.87 6.85 -9.29
CA THR A 99 9.29 7.17 -9.06
C THR A 99 9.63 6.81 -7.61
N PRO A 100 10.57 5.88 -7.36
CA PRO A 100 10.99 5.56 -6.01
C PRO A 100 11.59 6.79 -5.31
N ILE A 101 11.36 6.89 -4.01
CA ILE A 101 12.01 7.87 -3.13
C ILE A 101 13.08 7.13 -2.33
N VAL A 102 14.31 7.65 -2.27
CA VAL A 102 15.43 6.99 -1.60
C VAL A 102 16.02 7.93 -0.55
N HIS A 103 16.16 7.44 0.68
CA HIS A 103 16.81 8.19 1.77
C HIS A 103 17.64 7.25 2.64
N ASP A 104 18.92 7.60 2.84
CA ASP A 104 19.85 6.89 3.73
C ASP A 104 19.84 5.35 3.48
N GLY A 105 19.86 4.95 2.21
CA GLY A 105 19.91 3.54 1.78
C GLY A 105 18.56 2.80 1.77
N VAL A 106 17.46 3.47 2.09
CA VAL A 106 16.11 2.89 2.08
C VAL A 106 15.31 3.42 0.89
N MET A 107 14.79 2.52 0.07
CA MET A 107 13.91 2.82 -1.05
C MET A 107 12.44 2.67 -0.64
N TYR A 108 11.67 3.75 -0.78
CA TYR A 108 10.22 3.78 -0.59
C TYR A 108 9.53 3.70 -1.94
N LEU A 109 8.70 2.68 -2.13
CA LEU A 109 8.06 2.36 -3.40
C LEU A 109 6.54 2.31 -3.27
N GLY A 110 5.87 3.21 -3.98
CA GLY A 110 4.42 3.20 -4.17
C GLY A 110 4.03 2.25 -5.30
N ASN A 111 3.38 1.15 -4.96
CA ASN A 111 2.88 0.15 -5.87
C ASN A 111 1.38 0.39 -6.16
N PRO A 112 0.87 -0.15 -7.30
CA PRO A 112 -0.56 -0.12 -7.59
C PRO A 112 -1.40 -0.75 -6.49
N GLY A 113 -2.60 -0.20 -6.29
CA GLY A 113 -3.55 -0.68 -5.29
C GLY A 113 -3.24 -0.22 -3.87
N ASP A 114 -2.69 0.99 -3.71
CA ASP A 114 -2.32 1.60 -2.43
C ASP A 114 -1.42 0.73 -1.56
N VAL A 115 -0.37 0.20 -2.19
CA VAL A 115 0.66 -0.58 -1.50
C VAL A 115 1.92 0.23 -1.41
N ILE A 116 2.40 0.51 -0.20
CA ILE A 116 3.67 1.21 0.02
C ILE A 116 4.66 0.22 0.62
N GLN A 117 5.86 0.15 0.05
CA GLN A 117 6.94 -0.72 0.53
C GLN A 117 8.15 0.11 0.94
N ALA A 118 8.81 -0.27 2.03
CA ALA A 118 10.18 0.16 2.34
C ALA A 118 11.15 -1.00 2.11
N ILE A 119 12.17 -0.75 1.32
CA ILE A 119 13.08 -1.76 0.78
C ILE A 119 14.53 -1.31 1.05
N ASP A 120 15.41 -2.23 1.41
CA ASP A 120 16.85 -1.98 1.40
C ASP A 120 17.33 -1.74 -0.04
N ALA A 121 17.84 -0.55 -0.35
CA ALA A 121 18.21 -0.20 -1.72
C ALA A 121 19.43 -0.98 -2.23
N GLY A 122 20.27 -1.52 -1.34
CA GLY A 122 21.44 -2.31 -1.68
C GLY A 122 21.11 -3.78 -1.93
N THR A 123 20.21 -4.37 -1.15
CA THR A 123 19.92 -5.82 -1.23
C THR A 123 18.57 -6.15 -1.89
N GLY A 124 17.62 -5.22 -1.91
CA GLY A 124 16.25 -5.46 -2.35
C GLY A 124 15.36 -6.12 -1.29
N ASP A 125 15.84 -6.28 -0.06
CA ASP A 125 15.08 -6.86 1.05
C ASP A 125 13.94 -5.95 1.52
N LEU A 126 12.79 -6.55 1.83
CA LEU A 126 11.65 -5.81 2.36
C LEU A 126 11.86 -5.55 3.85
N PHE A 127 11.79 -4.28 4.25
CA PHE A 127 11.61 -3.92 5.65
C PHE A 127 10.13 -4.11 6.03
N TRP A 128 9.25 -3.36 5.39
CA TRP A 128 7.82 -3.40 5.66
C TRP A 128 7.00 -3.10 4.41
N GLU A 129 5.74 -3.54 4.44
CA GLU A 129 4.72 -3.23 3.45
C GLU A 129 3.46 -2.74 4.18
N TYR A 130 2.92 -1.61 3.71
CA TYR A 130 1.60 -1.12 4.06
C TYR A 130 0.66 -1.33 2.87
N ARG A 131 -0.56 -1.78 3.14
CA ARG A 131 -1.60 -1.99 2.13
C ARG A 131 -2.88 -1.34 2.61
N HIS A 132 -3.35 -0.34 1.89
CA HIS A 132 -4.63 0.28 2.20
C HIS A 132 -5.78 -0.64 1.74
N PRO A 133 -6.77 -0.94 2.60
CA PRO A 133 -7.95 -1.68 2.20
C PRO A 133 -8.79 -0.87 1.22
N LEU A 134 -8.86 -1.33 -0.03
CA LEU A 134 -9.71 -0.71 -1.05
C LEU A 134 -11.09 -1.38 -1.08
N PRO A 135 -12.17 -0.61 -1.27
CA PRO A 135 -13.52 -1.16 -1.44
C PRO A 135 -13.63 -2.10 -2.66
N PRO A 136 -14.68 -2.93 -2.73
CA PRO A 136 -14.96 -3.77 -3.88
C PRO A 136 -15.00 -2.99 -5.20
N ARG A 137 -14.56 -3.61 -6.29
CA ARG A 137 -14.35 -2.92 -7.59
C ARG A 137 -15.65 -2.45 -8.18
N GLU A 138 -16.70 -3.19 -7.91
CA GLU A 138 -18.06 -2.97 -8.38
C GLU A 138 -18.62 -1.64 -7.85
N GLN A 139 -18.10 -1.15 -6.70
CA GLN A 139 -18.50 0.13 -6.11
C GLN A 139 -17.83 1.34 -6.77
N PHE A 140 -16.76 1.13 -7.56
CA PHE A 140 -16.03 2.18 -8.29
C PHE A 140 -15.82 1.77 -9.75
N PRO A 141 -16.90 1.76 -10.56
CA PRO A 141 -16.77 1.47 -11.98
C PRO A 141 -15.90 2.55 -12.63
N ALA A 142 -14.76 2.15 -13.19
CA ALA A 142 -13.91 3.06 -13.94
C ALA A 142 -14.68 3.56 -15.17
N THR A 143 -15.02 4.85 -15.20
CA THR A 143 -15.84 5.47 -16.25
C THR A 143 -15.21 5.40 -17.65
N HIS A 144 -13.91 5.11 -17.77
CA HIS A 144 -13.17 5.14 -19.04
C HIS A 144 -12.15 3.99 -19.21
N GLY A 145 -12.45 2.78 -18.71
CA GLY A 145 -11.56 1.61 -18.87
C GLY A 145 -10.19 1.75 -18.17
N GLN A 146 -10.03 2.77 -17.33
CA GLN A 146 -8.82 3.04 -16.58
C GLN A 146 -8.56 1.90 -15.59
N ARG A 147 -7.36 1.31 -15.69
CA ARG A 147 -6.90 0.19 -14.82
C ARG A 147 -6.22 0.67 -13.55
N LYS A 148 -6.07 1.98 -13.35
CA LYS A 148 -5.40 2.56 -12.19
C LYS A 148 -6.39 2.68 -11.03
N ARG A 149 -6.24 1.82 -10.02
CA ARG A 149 -7.19 1.69 -8.89
C ARG A 149 -6.81 2.58 -7.70
N SER A 150 -5.52 2.83 -7.52
CA SER A 150 -4.89 3.89 -6.72
C SER A 150 -3.37 3.66 -6.72
N ILE A 151 -2.58 4.75 -6.63
CA ILE A 151 -1.16 4.96 -7.01
C ILE A 151 -0.69 4.31 -8.33
#